data_AF-A0AAV2CCG8-F1
#
_entry.id   AF-A0AAV2CCG8-F1
#
_cell.length_a   1.000
_cell.length_b   1.000
_cell.length_c   1.000
_cell.angle_alpha   90.00
_cell.angle_beta   90.00
_cell.angle_gamma   90.00
#
_symmetry.space_group_name_H-M   'P 1'
#
loop_
_entity.id
_entity.type
_entity.pdbx_description
1 polymer ?
#
loop_
_entity_poly.entity_id
_entity_poly.type
_entity_poly.pdbx_seq_one_letter_code
_entity_poly.pdbx_strand_id
1 'polypeptide(L)'
;MDSAEMLNKLPKKEVFWNAMEIQQIEGFWFAEQYVESMAAFRSEFQPRSDDILLTSFPKTGATWLMALCHNILHLEEEDILTQMNPHDVVPTVDALYLADQVQHVLLHSTTGRLLC
;
A
#
# COMPACT_ATOMS: atom_id res chain seq x y z
N MET A 1 -1.42 11.83 21.94
CA MET A 1 -0.81 10.56 22.39
C MET A 1 -0.04 10.05 21.19
N ASP A 2 1.25 9.82 21.33
CA ASP A 2 2.15 9.54 20.20
C ASP A 2 1.79 8.19 19.55
N SER A 3 1.66 8.16 18.21
CA SER A 3 1.29 6.95 17.45
C SER A 3 2.24 5.80 17.75
N ALA A 4 3.55 6.08 17.88
CA ALA A 4 4.56 5.09 18.24
C ALA A 4 4.34 4.47 19.63
N GLU A 5 3.84 5.26 20.59
CA GLU A 5 3.57 4.79 21.96
C GLU A 5 2.33 3.88 22.02
N MET A 6 1.37 4.05 21.10
CA MET A 6 0.21 3.16 20.96
C MET A 6 0.58 1.83 20.32
N LEU A 7 1.45 1.85 19.30
CA LEU A 7 1.89 0.65 18.60
C LEU A 7 2.66 -0.32 19.52
N ASN A 8 3.46 0.22 20.44
CA ASN A 8 4.21 -0.58 21.42
C ASN A 8 3.35 -1.32 22.44
N LYS A 9 2.07 -0.95 22.59
CA LYS A 9 1.12 -1.58 23.54
C LYS A 9 0.26 -2.68 22.89
N LEU A 10 0.40 -2.89 21.57
CA LEU A 10 -0.39 -3.88 20.83
C LEU A 10 0.00 -5.31 21.23
N PRO A 11 -0.94 -6.27 21.22
CA PRO A 11 -0.61 -7.68 21.38
C PRO A 11 0.40 -8.13 20.32
N LYS A 12 1.46 -8.81 20.76
CA LYS A 12 2.54 -9.33 19.91
C LYS A 12 2.57 -10.85 19.93
N LYS A 13 2.97 -11.46 18.83
CA LYS A 13 3.13 -12.90 18.71
C LYS A 13 4.30 -13.25 17.80
N GLU A 14 5.10 -14.22 18.21
CA GLU A 14 6.12 -14.84 17.36
C GLU A 14 5.48 -15.89 16.44
N VAL A 15 5.85 -15.86 15.16
CA VAL A 15 5.43 -16.82 14.13
C VAL A 15 6.64 -17.31 13.33
N PHE A 16 6.44 -18.34 12.52
CA PHE A 16 7.50 -18.97 11.72
C PHE A 16 8.73 -19.37 12.55
N TRP A 17 8.53 -20.13 13.64
CA TRP A 17 9.63 -20.62 14.50
C TRP A 17 10.45 -19.48 15.12
N ASN A 18 9.77 -18.42 15.54
CA ASN A 18 10.36 -17.20 16.12
C ASN A 18 11.23 -16.41 15.12
N ALA A 19 11.07 -16.65 13.82
CA ALA A 19 11.75 -15.88 12.78
C ALA A 19 11.07 -14.53 12.50
N MET A 20 9.85 -14.31 13.00
CA MET A 20 9.08 -13.10 12.73
C MET A 20 8.13 -12.77 13.89
N GLU A 21 8.06 -11.50 14.25
CA GLU A 21 7.06 -10.96 15.15
C GLU A 21 5.90 -10.33 14.37
N ILE A 22 4.67 -10.58 14.80
CA ILE A 22 3.45 -9.96 14.29
C ILE A 22 2.70 -9.26 15.41
N GLN A 23 2.03 -8.16 15.08
CA GLN A 23 1.25 -7.36 16.03
C GLN A 23 -0.23 -7.37 15.63
N GLN A 24 -1.12 -7.32 16.63
CA GLN A 24 -2.56 -7.29 16.39
C GLN A 24 -3.10 -5.85 16.36
N ILE A 25 -3.77 -5.49 15.27
CA ILE A 25 -4.44 -4.20 15.07
C ILE A 25 -5.86 -4.45 14.63
N GLU A 26 -6.83 -3.85 15.34
CA GLU A 26 -8.25 -3.91 14.99
C GLU A 26 -8.77 -5.34 14.72
N GLY A 27 -8.17 -6.34 15.38
CA GLY A 27 -8.51 -7.76 15.24
C GLY A 27 -7.69 -8.55 14.23
N PHE A 28 -6.90 -7.90 13.37
CA PHE A 28 -6.05 -8.53 12.36
C PHE A 28 -4.59 -8.55 12.77
N TRP A 29 -3.80 -9.48 12.23
CA TRP A 29 -2.39 -9.63 12.54
C TRP A 29 -1.52 -9.22 11.37
N PHE A 30 -0.53 -8.36 11.65
CA PHE A 30 0.36 -7.80 10.65
C PHE A 30 1.81 -7.94 11.07
N ALA A 31 2.71 -8.00 10.08
CA ALA A 31 4.14 -7.82 10.33
C ALA A 31 4.40 -6.39 10.83
N GLU A 32 5.41 -6.22 11.69
CA GLU A 32 5.79 -4.92 12.24
C GLU A 32 5.98 -3.84 11.15
N GLN A 33 6.61 -4.19 10.02
CA GLN A 33 6.82 -3.23 8.93
C GLN A 33 5.51 -2.71 8.30
N TYR A 34 4.45 -3.51 8.27
CA TYR A 34 3.13 -3.07 7.78
C TYR A 34 2.40 -2.21 8.82
N VAL A 35 2.68 -2.43 10.10
CA VAL A 35 2.11 -1.63 11.18
C VAL A 35 2.64 -0.20 11.13
N GLU A 36 3.94 -0.02 10.97
CA GLU A 36 4.57 1.29 10.82
C GLU A 36 4.06 2.00 9.56
N SER A 37 4.00 1.28 8.43
CA SER A 37 3.52 1.81 7.16
C SER A 37 2.06 2.27 7.24
N MET A 38 1.20 1.47 7.89
CA MET A 38 -0.19 1.83 8.11
C MET A 38 -0.32 3.06 9.01
N ALA A 39 0.51 3.18 10.05
CA ALA A 39 0.49 4.35 10.93
C ALA A 39 0.89 5.63 10.18
N ALA A 40 1.95 5.57 9.37
CA ALA A 40 2.39 6.67 8.52
C ALA A 40 1.34 7.04 7.46
N PHE A 41 0.73 6.05 6.81
CA PHE A 41 -0.39 6.27 5.88
C PHE A 41 -1.55 7.00 6.56
N ARG A 42 -1.98 6.55 7.75
CA ARG A 42 -3.08 7.20 8.49
C ARG A 42 -2.76 8.65 8.89
N SER A 43 -1.50 9.00 9.11
CA SER A 43 -1.11 10.38 9.49
C SER A 43 -0.85 11.30 8.31
N GLU A 44 -0.31 10.78 7.21
CA GLU A 44 0.25 11.60 6.13
C GLU A 44 -0.59 11.59 4.86
N PHE A 45 -1.35 10.52 4.59
CA PHE A 45 -2.10 10.40 3.36
C PHE A 45 -3.24 11.42 3.32
N GLN A 46 -3.21 12.28 2.30
CA GLN A 46 -4.28 13.22 2.02
C GLN A 46 -5.11 12.70 0.83
N PRO A 47 -6.32 12.16 1.08
CA PRO A 47 -7.18 11.65 0.02
C PRO A 47 -7.66 12.80 -0.85
N ARG A 48 -7.66 12.56 -2.17
CA ARG A 48 -8.22 13.45 -3.17
C ARG A 48 -9.50 12.87 -3.74
N SER A 49 -10.34 13.72 -4.33
CA SER A 49 -11.61 13.28 -4.94
C SER A 49 -11.42 12.40 -6.18
N ASP A 50 -10.23 12.40 -6.76
CA ASP A 50 -9.83 11.66 -7.97
C ASP A 50 -8.93 10.45 -7.66
N ASP A 51 -8.77 10.08 -6.38
CA ASP A 51 -8.04 8.87 -6.00
C ASP A 51 -8.88 7.61 -6.19
N ILE A 52 -8.24 6.56 -6.71
CA ILE A 52 -8.80 5.22 -6.80
C ILE A 52 -7.90 4.29 -5.97
N LEU A 53 -8.44 3.79 -4.85
CA LEU A 53 -7.80 2.80 -4.01
C LEU A 53 -8.32 1.41 -4.34
N LEU A 54 -7.47 0.56 -4.91
CA LEU A 54 -7.73 -0.86 -5.06
C LEU A 54 -7.45 -1.55 -3.74
N THR A 55 -8.30 -2.50 -3.34
CA THR A 55 -8.11 -3.27 -2.11
C THR A 55 -8.29 -4.75 -2.39
N SER A 56 -7.40 -5.57 -1.84
CA SER A 56 -7.49 -7.03 -1.94
C SER A 56 -6.72 -7.67 -0.78
N PHE A 57 -7.02 -8.93 -0.49
CA PHE A 57 -6.17 -9.68 0.43
C PHE A 57 -4.84 -10.05 -0.25
N PRO A 58 -3.73 -10.14 0.51
CA PRO A 58 -2.46 -10.53 -0.06
C PRO A 58 -2.57 -11.83 -0.85
N LYS A 59 -1.99 -11.82 -2.06
CA LYS A 59 -1.90 -12.99 -2.96
C LYS A 59 -3.24 -13.48 -3.54
N THR A 60 -4.31 -12.68 -3.52
CA THR A 60 -5.60 -13.02 -4.18
C THR A 60 -5.75 -12.44 -5.59
N GLY A 61 -4.64 -12.13 -6.28
CA GLY A 61 -4.67 -11.69 -7.68
C GLY A 61 -4.63 -10.17 -7.91
N ALA A 62 -4.10 -9.39 -6.96
CA ALA A 62 -3.94 -7.94 -7.11
C ALA A 62 -3.23 -7.52 -8.42
N THR A 63 -2.27 -8.30 -8.90
CA THR A 63 -1.56 -8.02 -10.18
C THR A 63 -2.52 -7.94 -11.36
N TRP A 64 -3.50 -8.86 -11.45
CA TRP A 64 -4.46 -8.86 -12.56
C TRP A 64 -5.46 -7.72 -12.43
N LEU A 65 -5.87 -7.40 -11.20
CA LEU A 65 -6.74 -6.25 -10.90
C LEU A 65 -6.07 -4.92 -11.25
N MET A 66 -4.80 -4.73 -10.84
CA MET A 66 -4.01 -3.53 -11.15
C MET A 66 -3.87 -3.33 -12.66
N ALA A 67 -3.52 -4.39 -13.40
CA ALA A 67 -3.39 -4.35 -14.85
C ALA A 67 -4.71 -3.91 -15.54
N LEU A 68 -5.83 -4.53 -15.15
CA LEU A 68 -7.14 -4.21 -15.72
C LEU A 68 -7.57 -2.78 -15.43
N CYS A 69 -7.47 -2.33 -14.17
CA CYS A 69 -7.83 -0.97 -13.81
C CYS A 69 -6.94 0.07 -14.49
N HIS A 70 -5.63 -0.19 -14.58
CA HIS A 70 -4.71 0.69 -15.27
C HIS A 70 -5.09 0.84 -16.75
N ASN A 71 -5.33 -0.26 -17.46
CA ASN A 71 -5.74 -0.24 -18.87
C ASN A 71 -7.08 0.46 -19.11
N ILE A 72 -8.05 0.31 -18.20
CA ILE A 72 -9.35 1.00 -18.31
C ILE A 72 -9.18 2.52 -18.20
N LEU A 73 -8.26 2.99 -17.37
CA LEU A 73 -8.02 4.43 -17.17
C LEU A 73 -7.20 5.07 -18.29
N HIS A 74 -6.34 4.31 -18.98
CA HIS A 74 -5.39 4.82 -19.98
C HIS A 74 -5.62 4.20 -21.38
N LEU A 75 -6.89 3.94 -21.75
CA LEU A 75 -7.28 3.21 -22.98
C LEU A 75 -6.70 3.75 -24.30
N GLU A 76 -6.30 5.03 -24.36
CA GLU A 76 -5.77 5.68 -25.56
C GLU A 76 -4.24 5.77 -25.57
N GLU A 77 -3.57 5.30 -24.52
CA GLU A 77 -2.12 5.32 -24.38
C GLU A 77 -1.48 4.02 -24.90
N GLU A 78 -0.19 4.07 -25.22
CA GLU A 78 0.57 2.86 -25.56
C GLU A 78 0.53 1.88 -24.37
N ASP A 79 0.35 0.58 -24.63
CA ASP A 79 0.20 -0.43 -23.58
C ASP A 79 1.54 -0.63 -22.83
N ILE A 80 1.75 0.18 -21.79
CA ILE A 80 2.95 0.15 -20.96
C ILE A 80 3.09 -1.16 -20.18
N LEU A 81 2.01 -1.93 -20.01
CA LEU A 81 2.04 -3.23 -19.32
C LEU A 81 2.71 -4.32 -20.16
N THR A 82 2.99 -4.05 -21.44
CA THR A 82 3.88 -4.91 -22.25
C THR A 82 5.35 -4.76 -21.88
N GLN A 83 5.72 -3.65 -21.23
CA GLN A 83 7.11 -3.30 -20.89
C GLN A 83 7.36 -3.28 -19.37
N MET A 84 6.33 -3.01 -18.55
CA MET A 84 6.44 -2.83 -17.11
C MET A 84 5.55 -3.79 -16.32
N ASN A 85 5.92 -4.08 -15.08
CA ASN A 85 5.06 -4.86 -14.20
C ASN A 85 3.87 -3.99 -13.71
N PRO A 86 2.66 -4.54 -13.54
CA PRO A 86 1.55 -3.80 -12.94
C PRO A 86 1.88 -3.15 -11.58
N HIS A 87 2.75 -3.76 -10.76
CA HIS A 87 3.21 -3.20 -9.48
C HIS A 87 4.13 -1.99 -9.64
N ASP A 88 4.74 -1.79 -10.82
CA ASP A 88 5.59 -0.63 -11.11
C ASP A 88 4.77 0.60 -11.51
N VAL A 89 3.56 0.38 -12.06
CA VAL A 89 2.68 1.45 -12.58
C VAL A 89 1.48 1.71 -11.67
N VAL A 90 1.11 0.76 -10.81
CA VAL A 90 0.12 0.92 -9.74
C VAL A 90 0.81 0.63 -8.41
N PRO A 91 1.35 1.65 -7.74
CA PRO A 91 2.11 1.46 -6.52
C PRO A 91 1.18 1.05 -5.38
N THR A 92 1.65 0.11 -4.55
CA THR A 92 0.93 -0.25 -3.33
C THR A 92 1.22 0.73 -2.22
N VAL A 93 0.21 1.10 -1.44
CA VAL A 93 0.33 2.02 -0.30
C VAL A 93 1.41 1.51 0.66
N ASP A 94 1.33 0.24 1.06
CA ASP A 94 2.32 -0.34 1.97
C ASP A 94 3.75 -0.20 1.43
N ALA A 95 3.99 -0.49 0.14
CA ALA A 95 5.33 -0.37 -0.43
C ALA A 95 5.83 1.08 -0.49
N LEU A 96 4.94 2.05 -0.73
CA LEU A 96 5.33 3.47 -0.76
C LEU A 96 5.84 3.95 0.60
N TYR A 97 5.17 3.56 1.68
CA TYR A 97 5.58 3.93 3.03
C TYR A 97 6.79 3.14 3.51
N LEU A 98 6.87 1.83 3.19
CA LEU A 98 8.04 1.02 3.49
C LEU A 98 9.32 1.52 2.81
N ALA A 99 9.20 1.99 1.58
CA ALA A 99 10.34 2.46 0.78
C ALA A 99 10.62 3.97 0.94
N ASP A 100 9.87 4.68 1.79
CA ASP A 100 9.93 6.14 1.96
C ASP A 100 9.79 6.90 0.62
N GLN A 101 8.95 6.38 -0.29
CA GLN A 101 8.72 6.95 -1.63
C GLN A 101 7.42 7.77 -1.73
N VAL A 102 6.76 7.98 -0.59
CA VAL A 102 5.47 8.68 -0.45
C VAL A 102 5.49 10.04 -1.16
N GLN A 103 6.54 10.83 -0.93
CA GLN A 103 6.65 12.18 -1.51
C GLN A 103 6.83 12.17 -3.03
N HIS A 104 7.57 11.20 -3.57
CA HIS A 104 7.85 11.14 -5.01
C HIS A 104 6.57 10.78 -5.80
N VAL A 105 5.78 9.85 -5.29
CA VAL A 105 4.60 9.30 -5.99
C VAL A 105 3.32 10.07 -5.69
N LEU A 106 3.11 10.53 -4.45
CA LEU A 106 1.83 11.14 -4.08
C LEU A 106 1.75 12.65 -4.36
N LEU A 107 2.88 13.37 -4.42
CA LEU A 107 2.90 14.84 -4.54
C LEU A 107 3.04 15.36 -5.98
N HIS A 108 3.63 14.58 -6.90
CA HIS A 108 3.93 15.04 -8.26
C HIS A 108 2.84 14.69 -9.28
N SER A 109 1.82 13.92 -8.90
CA SER A 109 0.71 13.58 -9.79
C SER A 109 -0.22 14.77 -10.01
N THR A 110 -0.27 15.25 -11.25
CA THR A 110 -1.23 16.28 -11.70
C THR A 110 -2.57 15.68 -12.12
N THR A 111 -2.66 14.36 -12.23
CA THR A 111 -3.85 13.58 -12.57
C THR A 111 -4.28 12.67 -11.42
N GLY A 112 -5.46 12.05 -11.54
CA GLY A 112 -5.99 11.11 -10.54
C GLY A 112 -5.06 9.92 -10.30
N ARG A 113 -4.94 9.49 -9.04
CA ARG A 113 -3.97 8.47 -8.62
C ARG A 113 -4.66 7.11 -8.53
N LEU A 114 -4.11 6.10 -9.20
CA LEU A 114 -4.48 4.70 -9.01
C LEU A 114 -3.46 4.05 -8.08
N LEU A 115 -3.91 3.59 -6.91
CA LEU A 115 -3.08 2.96 -5.87
C LEU A 115 -3.69 1.61 -5.47
N CYS A 116 -2.89 0.70 -4.92
CA CYS A 116 -3.34 -0.60 -4.41
C CYS A 116 -2.96 -0.84 -2.94
#